data_AF-J2K3S9-F1
#
_entry.id   AF-J2K3S9-F1
#
_cell.length_a   1.000
_cell.length_b   1.000
_cell.length_c   1.000
_cell.angle_alpha   90.00
_cell.angle_beta   90.00
_cell.angle_gamma   90.00
#
_symmetry.space_group_name_H-M   'P 1'
#
loop_
_entity.id
_entity.type
_entity.pdbx_description
1 polymer ?
#
loop_
_entity_poly.entity_id
_entity_poly.type
_entity_poly.pdbx_seq_one_letter_code
_entity_poly.pdbx_strand_id
1 'polypeptide(L)'
;MDEQNAPSAETGETPEHVPDPTAEDDGPAQEPATESPEGESERDEAGLPDWARTELAGVRKEAAKYRVAAKELRESLAKAKSPEDFAAATARVSELEADLHRERLARTYRLPDVLAARVTGETEEAREADAKALAEAFHTRAVGLGRGGLDPSEKTTPKDPAALAGLIPRRRR
;
A
#
# COMPACT_ATOMS: atom_id res chain seq x y z
N MET A 1 -58.63 -42.99 30.29
CA MET A 1 -57.36 -42.91 29.57
C MET A 1 -56.46 -42.00 30.38
N ASP A 2 -55.23 -42.48 30.50
CA ASP A 2 -54.21 -42.24 31.49
C ASP A 2 -53.61 -40.82 31.55
N GLU A 3 -52.69 -40.70 32.51
CA GLU A 3 -51.62 -39.70 32.70
C GLU A 3 -51.93 -38.56 33.68
N GLN A 4 -51.76 -38.82 35.00
CA GLN A 4 -50.51 -38.69 35.80
C GLN A 4 -50.16 -37.21 36.06
N ASN A 5 -50.67 -36.64 37.16
CA ASN A 5 -50.02 -36.52 38.49
C ASN A 5 -48.90 -35.46 38.55
N ALA A 6 -49.25 -34.29 39.09
CA ALA A 6 -48.34 -33.25 39.61
C ALA A 6 -47.59 -33.76 40.88
N PRO A 7 -46.69 -33.01 41.57
CA PRO A 7 -46.13 -31.67 41.33
C PRO A 7 -44.58 -31.58 41.42
N SER A 8 -44.00 -30.49 40.89
CA SER A 8 -42.59 -30.11 41.10
C SER A 8 -42.34 -29.69 42.55
N ALA A 9 -41.37 -30.33 43.21
CA ALA A 9 -40.85 -29.95 44.52
C ALA A 9 -39.58 -29.12 44.36
N GLU A 10 -39.70 -27.83 44.72
CA GLU A 10 -38.93 -27.05 45.70
C GLU A 10 -37.42 -27.28 45.95
N THR A 11 -36.77 -26.21 46.46
CA THR A 11 -35.43 -26.05 47.08
C THR A 11 -34.30 -25.63 46.11
N GLY A 12 -33.54 -24.55 46.29
CA GLY A 12 -33.44 -23.54 47.34
C GLY A 12 -32.22 -22.63 47.06
N GLU A 13 -32.34 -21.36 47.47
CA GLU A 13 -31.33 -20.39 47.98
C GLU A 13 -29.93 -20.18 47.31
N THR A 14 -29.65 -18.89 47.06
CA THR A 14 -28.38 -18.20 46.71
C THR A 14 -27.43 -18.15 47.93
N PRO A 15 -26.09 -17.91 47.81
CA PRO A 15 -25.54 -16.62 47.34
C PRO A 15 -24.17 -16.64 46.61
N GLU A 16 -23.78 -15.44 46.20
CA GLU A 16 -22.53 -14.92 45.62
C GLU A 16 -21.21 -15.58 46.04
N HIS A 17 -20.30 -15.79 45.08
CA HIS A 17 -18.86 -15.91 45.36
C HIS A 17 -18.06 -15.03 44.40
N VAL A 18 -17.59 -13.90 44.94
CA VAL A 18 -16.56 -13.02 44.40
C VAL A 18 -15.20 -13.64 44.72
N PRO A 19 -14.29 -13.84 43.76
CA PRO A 19 -12.88 -14.00 44.09
C PRO A 19 -12.19 -12.62 44.06
N ASP A 20 -11.84 -12.11 45.25
CA ASP A 20 -10.88 -11.02 45.43
C ASP A 20 -9.44 -11.61 45.46
N PRO A 21 -8.41 -10.83 45.10
CA PRO A 21 -7.11 -11.30 44.64
C PRO A 21 -6.13 -11.46 45.79
N THR A 22 -5.36 -12.54 45.79
CA THR A 22 -3.95 -12.62 46.25
C THR A 22 -3.57 -14.09 46.35
N ALA A 23 -2.94 -14.60 45.30
CA ALA A 23 -2.07 -15.76 45.40
C ALA A 23 -0.83 -15.40 44.59
N GLU A 24 0.20 -14.99 45.33
CA GLU A 24 1.56 -14.75 44.88
C GLU A 24 2.08 -16.05 44.25
N ASP A 25 2.29 -16.04 42.93
CA ASP A 25 3.12 -17.02 42.24
C ASP A 25 4.37 -16.27 41.74
N ASP A 26 5.38 -16.27 42.62
CA ASP A 26 6.74 -15.81 42.38
C ASP A 26 7.43 -16.78 41.40
N GLY A 27 7.17 -16.60 40.10
CA GLY A 27 7.93 -17.19 39.01
C GLY A 27 8.80 -16.11 38.36
N PRO A 28 10.13 -16.31 38.21
CA PRO A 28 11.06 -15.22 37.92
C PRO A 28 10.70 -14.52 36.61
N ALA A 29 10.53 -13.20 36.73
CA ALA A 29 10.44 -12.26 35.63
C ALA A 29 11.59 -12.51 34.66
N GLN A 30 11.26 -13.17 33.54
CA GLN A 30 12.13 -13.26 32.40
C GLN A 30 12.18 -11.85 31.82
N GLU A 31 13.21 -11.09 32.20
CA GLU A 31 13.62 -9.88 31.51
C GLU A 31 13.60 -10.20 30.00
N PRO A 32 12.90 -9.46 29.14
CA PRO A 32 13.20 -9.54 27.74
C PRO A 32 14.61 -8.98 27.60
N ALA A 33 15.59 -9.88 27.52
CA ALA A 33 16.93 -9.58 27.06
C ALA A 33 16.76 -8.77 25.77
N THR A 34 16.89 -7.46 25.92
CA THR A 34 16.88 -6.55 24.79
C THR A 34 18.30 -6.65 24.25
N GLU A 35 18.61 -7.78 23.62
CA GLU A 35 19.68 -7.83 22.64
C GLU A 35 19.19 -6.96 21.48
N SER A 36 19.42 -5.66 21.61
CA SER A 36 19.58 -4.80 20.46
C SER A 36 20.67 -5.46 19.61
N PRO A 37 20.41 -5.83 18.35
CA PRO A 37 21.49 -6.07 17.42
C PRO A 37 22.09 -4.70 17.05
N GLU A 38 22.75 -4.07 18.02
CA GLU A 38 23.67 -2.97 17.77
C GLU A 38 24.91 -3.56 17.10
N GLY A 39 25.04 -3.31 15.81
CA GLY A 39 26.36 -3.35 15.15
C GLY A 39 26.56 -4.31 13.98
N GLU A 40 25.53 -4.82 13.30
CA GLU A 40 25.75 -5.73 12.16
C GLU A 40 24.91 -5.48 10.89
N SER A 41 24.19 -4.35 10.80
CA SER A 41 23.41 -4.03 9.58
C SER A 41 24.09 -3.05 8.62
N GLU A 42 25.32 -2.59 8.92
CA GLU A 42 26.19 -1.93 7.95
C GLU A 42 26.88 -2.93 6.99
N ARG A 43 26.63 -4.24 7.18
CA ARG A 43 27.25 -5.30 6.40
C ARG A 43 26.78 -5.24 4.95
N ASP A 44 27.65 -4.63 4.15
CA ASP A 44 27.70 -4.62 2.69
C ASP A 44 26.74 -3.70 1.93
N GLU A 45 26.29 -2.60 2.54
CA GLU A 45 25.65 -1.51 1.75
C GLU A 45 26.61 -0.92 0.71
N ALA A 46 27.92 -0.93 1.01
CA ALA A 46 28.96 -0.46 0.09
C ALA A 46 29.08 -1.34 -1.17
N GLY A 47 28.66 -2.61 -1.11
CA GLY A 47 28.68 -3.55 -2.24
C GLY A 47 27.43 -3.49 -3.14
N LEU A 48 26.39 -2.76 -2.72
CA LEU A 48 25.17 -2.62 -3.50
C LEU A 48 25.36 -1.66 -4.68
N PRO A 49 24.70 -1.90 -5.83
CA PRO A 49 24.60 -0.92 -6.91
C PRO A 49 24.02 0.42 -6.44
N ASP A 50 24.38 1.53 -7.08
CA ASP A 50 23.92 2.87 -6.72
C ASP A 50 22.39 3.01 -6.66
N TRP A 51 21.69 2.35 -7.58
CA TRP A 51 20.22 2.34 -7.60
C TRP A 51 19.64 1.66 -6.35
N ALA A 52 20.26 0.55 -5.90
CA ALA A 52 19.78 -0.22 -4.75
C ALA A 52 20.05 0.52 -3.44
N ARG A 53 21.21 1.20 -3.33
CA ARG A 53 21.50 2.09 -2.19
C ARG A 53 20.51 3.24 -2.10
N THR A 54 20.18 3.84 -3.24
CA THR A 54 19.24 4.95 -3.32
C THR A 54 17.84 4.51 -2.90
N GLU A 55 17.38 3.36 -3.40
CA GLU A 55 16.10 2.76 -3.02
C GLU A 55 16.05 2.44 -1.52
N LEU A 56 17.10 1.80 -0.98
CA LEU A 56 17.19 1.48 0.45
C LEU A 56 17.13 2.75 1.31
N ALA A 57 17.82 3.81 0.91
CA ALA A 57 17.77 5.10 1.58
C ALA A 57 16.36 5.73 1.48
N GLY A 58 15.67 5.58 0.35
CA GLY A 58 14.28 5.98 0.16
C GLY A 58 13.33 5.26 1.14
N VAL A 59 13.36 3.93 1.14
CA VAL A 59 12.53 3.09 2.03
C VAL A 59 12.82 3.40 3.50
N ARG A 60 14.08 3.63 3.88
CA ARG A 60 14.45 4.03 5.25
C ARG A 60 13.87 5.37 5.65
N LYS A 61 13.87 6.36 4.74
CA LYS A 61 13.25 7.67 4.99
C LYS A 61 11.73 7.52 5.16
N GLU A 62 11.08 6.71 4.34
CA GLU A 62 9.65 6.40 4.49
C GLU A 62 9.36 5.73 5.84
N ALA A 63 10.11 4.68 6.19
CA ALA A 63 9.99 4.02 7.49
C ALA A 63 10.21 4.98 8.67
N ALA A 64 11.10 5.96 8.53
CA ALA A 64 11.30 7.01 9.53
C ALA A 64 10.09 7.94 9.64
N LYS A 65 9.51 8.37 8.51
CA LYS A 65 8.28 9.18 8.48
C LYS A 65 7.12 8.47 9.19
N TYR A 66 6.86 7.19 8.87
CA TYR A 66 5.79 6.43 9.51
C TYR A 66 6.03 6.22 11.00
N ARG A 67 7.28 6.03 11.42
CA ARG A 67 7.64 5.96 12.85
C ARG A 67 7.33 7.27 13.58
N VAL A 68 7.61 8.43 12.97
CA VAL A 68 7.27 9.74 13.53
C VAL A 68 5.76 9.92 13.58
N ALA A 69 5.04 9.67 12.48
CA ALA A 69 3.58 9.77 12.43
C ALA A 69 2.91 8.87 13.48
N ALA A 70 3.41 7.65 13.68
CA ALA A 70 2.90 6.75 14.71
C ALA A 70 3.17 7.25 16.14
N LYS A 71 4.28 7.96 16.38
CA LYS A 71 4.54 8.60 17.68
C LYS A 71 3.60 9.78 17.90
N GLU A 72 3.47 10.66 16.92
CA GLU A 72 2.57 11.82 16.98
C GLU A 72 1.11 11.40 17.18
N LEU A 73 0.67 10.34 16.49
CA LEU A 73 -0.67 9.79 16.66
C LEU A 73 -0.87 9.24 18.09
N ARG A 74 0.09 8.46 18.61
CA ARG A 74 0.04 7.97 20.00
C ARG A 74 -0.03 9.12 21.00
N GLU A 75 0.75 10.18 20.80
CA GLU A 75 0.69 11.36 21.66
C GLU A 75 -0.65 12.10 21.54
N SER A 76 -1.23 12.18 20.34
CA SER A 76 -2.53 12.80 20.13
C SER A 76 -3.65 12.02 20.82
N LEU A 77 -3.59 10.69 20.77
CA LEU A 77 -4.52 9.80 21.47
C LEU A 77 -4.33 9.83 23.00
N ALA A 78 -3.09 9.97 23.48
CA ALA A 78 -2.82 10.11 24.91
C ALA A 78 -3.32 11.46 25.48
N LYS A 79 -3.36 12.51 24.64
CA LYS A 79 -3.87 13.85 24.99
C LYS A 79 -5.38 14.00 24.75
N ALA A 80 -5.97 13.13 23.92
CA ALA A 80 -7.39 13.13 23.59
C ALA A 80 -8.23 12.91 24.84
N LYS A 81 -9.17 13.83 25.08
CA LYS A 81 -10.11 13.75 26.21
C LYS A 81 -11.57 13.76 25.76
N SER A 82 -11.79 14.04 24.47
CA SER A 82 -13.12 14.10 23.88
C SER A 82 -13.31 12.98 22.84
N PRO A 83 -14.54 12.47 22.64
CA PRO A 83 -14.84 11.51 21.58
C PRO A 83 -14.55 12.05 20.19
N GLU A 84 -14.59 13.37 20.01
CA GLU A 84 -14.24 14.06 18.76
C GLU A 84 -12.75 13.95 18.44
N ASP A 85 -11.88 14.04 19.46
CA ASP A 85 -10.42 13.84 19.29
C ASP A 85 -10.11 12.40 18.86
N PHE A 86 -10.83 11.42 19.40
CA PHE A 86 -10.69 10.02 18.98
C PHE A 86 -11.16 9.81 17.54
N ALA A 87 -12.30 10.40 17.16
CA ALA A 87 -12.79 10.34 15.78
C ALA A 87 -11.82 11.00 14.78
N ALA A 88 -11.20 12.12 15.16
CA ALA A 88 -10.18 12.77 14.33
C ALA A 88 -8.91 11.91 14.20
N ALA A 89 -8.49 11.24 15.28
CA ALA A 89 -7.35 10.35 15.26
C ALA A 89 -7.62 9.09 14.41
N THR A 90 -8.80 8.48 14.50
CA THR A 90 -9.18 7.33 13.66
C THR A 90 -9.29 7.73 12.20
N ALA A 91 -9.82 8.91 11.89
CA ALA A 91 -9.85 9.43 10.52
C ALA A 91 -8.43 9.56 9.95
N ARG A 92 -7.47 10.10 10.73
CA ARG A 92 -6.05 10.16 10.31
C ARG A 92 -5.43 8.79 10.08
N VAL A 93 -5.76 7.79 10.90
CA VAL A 93 -5.30 6.41 10.67
C VAL A 93 -5.84 5.88 9.35
N SER A 94 -7.14 6.02 9.10
CA SER A 94 -7.76 5.54 7.87
C SER A 94 -7.18 6.24 6.62
N GLU A 95 -6.83 7.52 6.73
CA GLU A 95 -6.17 8.27 5.66
C GLU A 95 -4.76 7.73 5.38
N LEU A 96 -3.96 7.50 6.43
CA LEU A 96 -2.61 6.92 6.30
C LEU A 96 -2.64 5.50 5.74
N GLU A 97 -3.62 4.68 6.13
CA GLU A 97 -3.84 3.35 5.56
C GLU A 97 -4.22 3.43 4.08
N ALA A 98 -5.07 4.40 3.72
CA ALA A 98 -5.45 4.64 2.34
C ALA A 98 -4.25 5.06 1.48
N ASP A 99 -3.40 5.96 1.98
CA ASP A 99 -2.15 6.39 1.34
C ASP A 99 -1.18 5.24 1.13
N LEU A 100 -0.91 4.46 2.19
CA LEU A 100 -0.03 3.30 2.10
C LEU A 100 -0.52 2.29 1.06
N HIS A 101 -1.82 2.07 1.01
CA HIS A 101 -2.40 1.16 0.03
C HIS A 101 -2.26 1.73 -1.41
N ARG A 102 -2.49 3.03 -1.62
CA ARG A 102 -2.25 3.69 -2.93
C ARG A 102 -0.80 3.54 -3.40
N GLU A 103 0.16 3.75 -2.51
CA GLU A 103 1.58 3.59 -2.81
C GLU A 103 1.94 2.13 -3.12
N ARG A 104 1.38 1.17 -2.38
CA ARG A 104 1.57 -0.26 -2.67
C ARG A 104 1.04 -0.62 -4.04
N LEU A 105 -0.17 -0.17 -4.39
CA LEU A 105 -0.76 -0.38 -5.70
C LEU A 105 0.11 0.22 -6.81
N ALA A 106 0.62 1.44 -6.62
CA ALA A 106 1.50 2.07 -7.59
C ALA A 106 2.75 1.23 -7.87
N ARG A 107 3.40 0.70 -6.83
CA ARG A 107 4.56 -0.20 -6.98
C ARG A 107 4.17 -1.53 -7.64
N THR A 108 3.07 -2.15 -7.23
CA THR A 108 2.55 -3.40 -7.82
C THR A 108 2.31 -3.27 -9.32
N TYR A 109 1.68 -2.16 -9.73
CA TYR A 109 1.35 -1.87 -11.12
C TYR A 109 2.45 -1.07 -11.86
N ARG A 110 3.65 -0.92 -11.29
CA ARG A 110 4.79 -0.20 -11.89
C ARG A 110 4.43 1.20 -12.38
N LEU A 111 3.61 1.89 -11.59
CA LEU A 111 3.30 3.30 -11.75
C LEU A 111 4.37 4.15 -11.04
N PRO A 112 4.77 5.30 -11.61
CA PRO A 112 5.57 6.29 -10.89
C PRO A 112 4.88 6.75 -9.60
N ASP A 113 5.64 7.00 -8.52
CA ASP A 113 5.10 7.39 -7.21
C ASP A 113 4.26 8.67 -7.25
N VAL A 114 4.58 9.60 -8.17
CA VAL A 114 3.77 10.81 -8.41
C VAL A 114 2.33 10.51 -8.85
N LEU A 115 2.07 9.30 -9.39
CA LEU A 115 0.74 8.83 -9.73
C LEU A 115 0.06 8.05 -8.59
N ALA A 116 0.79 7.61 -7.56
CA ALA A 116 0.19 6.93 -6.41
C ALA A 116 -0.87 7.81 -5.73
N ALA A 117 -0.55 9.10 -5.52
CA ALA A 117 -1.47 10.09 -4.96
C ALA A 117 -2.69 10.39 -5.86
N ARG A 118 -2.70 9.91 -7.11
CA ARG A 118 -3.80 10.08 -8.07
C ARG A 118 -4.73 8.88 -8.14
N VAL A 119 -4.37 7.76 -7.51
CA VAL A 119 -5.24 6.58 -7.43
C VAL A 119 -6.48 6.95 -6.63
N THR A 120 -7.64 6.82 -7.24
CA THR A 120 -8.95 7.16 -6.70
C THR A 120 -9.74 5.91 -6.30
N GLY A 121 -10.68 6.06 -5.37
CA GLY A 121 -11.55 4.98 -4.92
C GLY A 121 -11.76 4.98 -3.41
N GLU A 122 -12.99 4.72 -2.99
CA GLU A 122 -13.37 4.64 -1.57
C GLU A 122 -13.08 3.26 -0.97
N THR A 123 -13.20 2.20 -1.80
CA THR A 123 -12.88 0.82 -1.38
C THR A 123 -11.49 0.41 -1.86
N GLU A 124 -11.00 -0.70 -1.33
CA GLU A 124 -9.74 -1.32 -1.76
C GLU A 124 -9.80 -1.73 -3.23
N GLU A 125 -10.89 -2.39 -3.63
CA GLU A 125 -11.10 -2.90 -4.99
C GLU A 125 -11.24 -1.75 -6.01
N ALA A 126 -11.91 -0.65 -5.61
CA ALA A 126 -12.04 0.52 -6.46
C ALA A 126 -10.67 1.16 -6.75
N ARG A 127 -9.81 1.26 -5.74
CA ARG A 127 -8.45 1.78 -5.88
C ARG A 127 -7.59 0.85 -6.73
N GLU A 128 -7.72 -0.46 -6.57
CA GLU A 128 -7.00 -1.42 -7.39
C GLU A 128 -7.41 -1.32 -8.87
N ALA A 129 -8.71 -1.24 -9.15
CA ALA A 129 -9.23 -1.09 -10.51
C ALA A 129 -8.73 0.20 -11.17
N ASP A 130 -8.71 1.32 -10.44
CA ASP A 130 -8.20 2.59 -10.94
C ASP A 130 -6.68 2.55 -11.18
N ALA A 131 -5.91 2.01 -10.23
CA ALA A 131 -4.47 1.84 -10.40
C ALA A 131 -4.15 0.96 -11.62
N LYS A 132 -4.91 -0.12 -11.84
CA LYS A 132 -4.77 -0.97 -13.01
C LYS A 132 -5.09 -0.20 -14.30
N ALA A 133 -6.18 0.57 -14.33
CA ALA A 133 -6.55 1.39 -15.49
C ALA A 133 -5.49 2.45 -15.80
N LEU A 134 -4.94 3.10 -14.78
CA LEU A 134 -3.83 4.05 -14.92
C LEU A 134 -2.58 3.38 -15.48
N ALA A 135 -2.27 2.16 -15.04
CA ALA A 135 -1.11 1.41 -15.52
C ALA A 135 -1.29 1.01 -17.00
N GLU A 136 -2.47 0.49 -17.36
CA GLU A 136 -2.82 0.21 -18.75
C GLU A 136 -2.67 1.47 -19.61
N ALA A 137 -3.22 2.61 -19.21
CA ALA A 137 -3.09 3.85 -19.96
C ALA A 137 -1.63 4.36 -20.06
N PHE A 138 -0.84 4.21 -19.00
CA PHE A 138 0.54 4.68 -18.97
C PHE A 138 1.46 3.79 -19.83
N HIS A 139 1.30 2.47 -19.76
CA HIS A 139 2.14 1.52 -20.50
C HIS A 139 1.70 1.34 -21.96
N THR A 140 0.41 1.49 -22.27
CA THR A 140 -0.11 1.41 -23.66
C THR A 140 0.16 2.66 -24.49
N ARG A 141 0.61 3.76 -23.88
CA ARG A 141 1.07 4.97 -24.61
C ARG A 141 2.41 4.78 -25.35
N ALA A 142 2.73 3.55 -25.72
CA ALA A 142 3.61 3.22 -26.85
C ALA A 142 2.84 3.14 -28.18
N VAL A 143 1.65 3.77 -28.29
CA VAL A 143 1.02 4.00 -29.59
C VAL A 143 2.00 4.83 -30.40
N GLY A 144 2.63 4.21 -31.38
CA GLY A 144 3.64 4.82 -32.23
C GLY A 144 3.14 6.16 -32.72
N LEU A 145 3.66 7.24 -32.12
CA LEU A 145 3.80 8.51 -32.80
C LEU A 145 4.52 8.16 -34.08
N GLY A 146 3.76 8.13 -35.18
CA GLY A 146 4.24 7.64 -36.48
C GLY A 146 5.62 8.22 -36.69
N ARG A 147 6.61 7.36 -37.02
CA ARG A 147 8.02 7.75 -37.13
C ARG A 147 8.11 9.00 -37.99
N GLY A 148 8.10 10.15 -37.33
CA GLY A 148 8.16 11.46 -37.93
C GLY A 148 9.61 11.69 -38.27
N GLY A 149 10.07 11.01 -39.30
CA GLY A 149 11.45 10.95 -39.69
C GLY A 149 11.55 10.07 -40.92
N LEU A 150 12.06 10.64 -42.01
CA LEU A 150 12.65 9.86 -43.08
C LEU A 150 13.68 8.94 -42.41
N ASP A 151 13.38 7.63 -42.37
CA ASP A 151 14.34 6.66 -41.87
C ASP A 151 15.58 6.78 -42.77
N PRO A 152 16.76 7.14 -42.26
CA PRO A 152 17.95 7.34 -43.10
C PRO A 152 18.43 6.03 -43.75
N SER A 153 17.87 4.88 -43.33
CA SER A 153 18.06 3.58 -43.97
C SER A 153 17.11 3.32 -45.14
N GLU A 154 15.99 4.07 -45.24
CA GLU A 154 15.10 4.01 -46.39
C GLU A 154 15.70 4.79 -47.57
N LYS A 155 15.64 4.18 -48.75
CA LYS A 155 16.17 4.78 -49.98
C LYS A 155 15.49 6.12 -50.21
N THR A 156 16.30 7.18 -50.25
CA THR A 156 15.83 8.56 -50.46
C THR A 156 14.91 8.63 -51.68
N THR A 157 13.72 9.20 -51.50
CA THR A 157 12.81 9.48 -52.62
C THR A 157 13.53 10.40 -53.63
N PRO A 158 13.41 10.15 -54.95
CA PRO A 158 14.01 11.02 -55.95
C PRO A 158 13.51 12.46 -55.80
N LYS A 159 14.43 13.44 -55.79
CA LYS A 159 14.06 14.87 -55.72
C LYS A 159 13.62 15.45 -57.06
N ASP A 160 13.80 14.70 -58.15
CA ASP A 160 13.36 15.08 -59.48
C ASP A 160 11.84 14.79 -59.64
N PRO A 161 11.01 15.81 -59.92
CA PRO A 161 9.57 15.63 -60.09
C PRO A 161 9.21 14.66 -61.23
N ALA A 162 10.03 14.55 -62.29
CA ALA A 162 9.78 13.64 -63.38
C ALA A 162 9.98 12.17 -62.96
N ALA A 163 11.01 11.90 -62.14
CA ALA A 163 11.25 10.59 -61.55
C ALA A 163 10.13 10.20 -60.57
N LEU A 164 9.65 11.13 -59.74
CA LEU A 164 8.52 10.90 -58.83
C LEU A 164 7.24 10.52 -59.58
N ALA A 165 6.94 11.20 -60.70
CA ALA A 165 5.78 10.88 -61.52
C ALA A 165 5.85 9.48 -62.17
N GLY A 166 7.07 8.98 -62.40
CA GLY A 166 7.31 7.63 -62.91
C GLY A 166 7.06 6.51 -61.89
N LEU A 167 7.10 6.81 -60.58
CA LEU A 167 6.80 5.83 -59.52
C LEU A 167 5.28 5.59 -59.33
N ILE A 168 4.43 6.45 -59.90
CA ILE A 168 2.97 6.31 -59.78
C ILE A 168 2.49 5.28 -60.81
N PRO A 169 1.91 4.13 -60.42
CA PRO A 169 1.46 3.11 -61.36
C PRO A 169 0.31 3.66 -62.21
N ARG A 170 0.59 3.92 -63.49
CA ARG A 170 -0.43 4.33 -64.46
C ARG A 170 -1.33 3.14 -64.75
N ARG A 171 -2.51 3.14 -64.13
CA ARG A 171 -3.59 2.21 -64.45
C ARG A 171 -4.00 2.46 -65.91
N ARG A 172 -3.55 1.62 -66.83
CA ARG A 172 -3.97 1.65 -68.24
C ARG A 172 -5.50 1.45 -68.26
N ARG A 173 -6.22 2.40 -68.84
CA ARG A 173 -7.62 2.23 -69.25
C ARG A 173 -7.66 1.52 -70.58
#